data_AF-A0A0F9HSX1-F1
#
_entry.id   AF-A0A0F9HSX1-F1
#
_cell.length_a   1.000
_cell.length_b   1.000
_cell.length_c   1.000
_cell.angle_alpha   90.00
_cell.angle_beta   90.00
_cell.angle_gamma   90.00
#
_symmetry.space_group_name_H-M   'P 1'
#
loop_
_entity.id
_entity.type
_entity.pdbx_description
1 polymer ?
#
loop_
_entity_poly.entity_id
_entity_poly.type
_entity_poly.pdbx_seq_one_letter_code
_entity_poly.pdbx_strand_id
1 'polypeptide(L)'
;MAEPVKVESDELRQALQIRQTFTTLTHEYGKLAFTQRSIDKEKVEIGNRFDELLKEEQQFVTELIDKYGSGTLNVDTGEFTPENE
;
A
#
# COMPACT_ATOMS: atom_id res chain seq x y z
N MET A 1 7.37 -33.08 47.82
CA MET A 1 7.63 -31.70 47.33
C MET A 1 8.92 -31.79 46.54
N ALA A 2 8.90 -31.47 45.24
CA ALA A 2 10.09 -31.58 44.41
C ALA A 2 11.03 -30.40 44.72
N GLU A 3 12.25 -30.70 45.14
CA GLU A 3 13.28 -29.69 45.38
C GLU A 3 13.73 -29.04 44.06
N PRO A 4 14.03 -27.73 44.05
CA PRO A 4 14.44 -27.03 42.83
C PRO A 4 15.81 -27.54 42.35
N VAL A 5 15.82 -28.21 41.20
CA VAL A 5 17.06 -28.62 40.51
C VAL A 5 17.70 -27.38 39.86
N LYS A 6 18.96 -27.09 40.21
CA LYS A 6 19.75 -26.06 39.54
C LYS A 6 20.10 -26.53 38.14
N VAL A 7 19.60 -25.80 37.14
CA VAL A 7 19.93 -26.00 35.74
C VAL A 7 21.42 -25.71 35.53
N GLU A 8 22.11 -26.53 34.73
CA GLU A 8 23.53 -26.34 34.42
C GLU A 8 23.75 -24.98 33.74
N SER A 9 24.92 -24.38 33.97
CA SER A 9 25.19 -23.00 33.56
C SER A 9 25.05 -22.75 32.04
N ASP A 10 25.36 -23.76 31.21
CA ASP A 10 25.23 -23.70 29.76
C ASP A 10 23.78 -23.79 29.27
N GLU A 11 22.96 -24.62 29.92
CA GLU A 11 21.53 -24.75 29.60
C GLU A 11 20.77 -23.47 29.97
N LEU A 12 21.11 -22.86 31.11
CA LEU A 12 20.56 -21.57 31.52
C LEU A 12 20.95 -20.46 30.52
N ARG A 13 22.20 -20.47 30.03
CA ARG A 13 22.67 -19.49 29.04
C ARG A 13 21.94 -19.63 27.71
N GLN A 14 21.74 -20.85 27.23
CA GLN A 14 20.97 -21.12 26.01
C GLN A 14 19.51 -20.68 26.17
N ALA A 15 18.87 -20.97 27.32
CA ALA A 15 17.50 -20.54 27.59
C ALA A 15 17.37 -19.00 27.61
N LEU A 16 18.34 -18.29 28.19
CA LEU A 16 18.37 -16.83 28.18
C LEU A 16 18.54 -16.26 26.76
N GLN A 17 19.41 -16.87 25.96
CA GLN A 17 19.62 -16.47 24.57
C GLN A 17 18.36 -16.69 23.73
N ILE A 18 17.71 -17.85 23.87
CA ILE A 18 16.44 -18.14 23.18
C ILE A 18 15.38 -17.11 23.57
N ARG A 19 15.24 -16.79 24.86
CA ARG A 19 14.29 -15.79 25.33
C ARG A 19 14.58 -14.42 24.71
N GLN A 20 15.85 -14.00 24.69
CA GLN A 20 16.24 -12.73 24.11
C GLN A 20 15.97 -12.67 22.61
N THR A 21 16.31 -13.72 21.88
CA THR A 21 16.01 -13.85 20.44
C THR A 21 14.51 -13.81 20.19
N PHE A 22 13.70 -14.49 20.99
CA PHE A 22 12.24 -14.48 20.86
C PHE A 22 11.67 -13.07 21.05
N THR A 23 12.14 -12.34 22.06
CA THR A 23 11.76 -10.95 22.28
C THR A 23 12.16 -10.07 21.09
N THR A 24 13.39 -10.18 20.59
CA THR A 24 13.86 -9.44 19.42
C THR A 24 12.99 -9.71 18.18
N LEU A 25 12.76 -10.98 17.84
CA LEU A 25 11.97 -11.35 16.68
C LEU A 25 10.52 -10.87 16.79
N THR A 26 9.94 -10.92 17.99
CA THR A 26 8.58 -10.40 18.24
C THR A 26 8.51 -8.89 17.97
N HIS A 27 9.51 -8.13 18.41
CA HIS A 27 9.57 -6.68 18.16
C HIS A 27 9.78 -6.36 16.69
N GLU A 28 10.70 -7.07 16.01
CA GLU A 28 10.94 -6.91 14.58
C GLU A 28 9.69 -7.21 13.76
N TYR A 29 9.01 -8.31 14.07
CA TYR A 29 7.76 -8.68 13.42
C TYR A 29 6.66 -7.65 13.66
N GLY A 30 6.52 -7.15 14.89
CA GLY A 30 5.57 -6.09 15.21
C GLY A 30 5.83 -4.83 14.39
N LYS A 31 7.10 -4.40 14.28
CA LYS A 31 7.50 -3.25 13.45
C LYS A 31 7.10 -3.48 11.99
N LEU A 32 7.39 -4.65 11.44
CA LEU A 32 7.03 -4.99 10.07
C LEU A 32 5.51 -4.96 9.85
N ALA A 33 4.73 -5.49 10.79
CA ALA A 33 3.27 -5.47 10.72
C ALA A 33 2.71 -4.04 10.73
N PHE A 34 3.30 -3.13 11.53
CA PHE A 34 2.92 -1.71 11.49
C PHE A 34 3.26 -1.04 10.16
N THR A 35 4.45 -1.32 9.61
CA THR A 35 4.83 -0.82 8.29
C THR A 35 3.89 -1.33 7.21
N GLN A 36 3.57 -2.63 7.20
CA GLN A 36 2.63 -3.23 6.25
C GLN A 36 1.26 -2.55 6.33
N ARG A 37 0.74 -2.33 7.54
CA ARG A 37 -0.53 -1.61 7.74
C ARG A 37 -0.51 -0.19 7.16
N SER A 38 0.62 0.50 7.23
CA SER A 38 0.78 1.83 6.63
C SER A 38 0.73 1.76 5.11
N ILE A 39 1.46 0.80 4.52
CA ILE A 39 1.48 0.57 3.06
C ILE A 39 0.08 0.22 2.55
N ASP A 40 -0.66 -0.62 3.27
CA ASP A 40 -2.00 -1.01 2.86
C ASP A 40 -2.97 0.18 2.86
N LYS A 41 -2.83 1.12 3.80
CA LYS A 41 -3.60 2.37 3.77
C LYS A 41 -3.25 3.24 2.58
N GLU A 42 -1.95 3.43 2.33
CA GLU A 42 -1.47 4.24 1.22
C GLU A 42 -1.95 3.69 -0.14
N LYS A 43 -1.97 2.36 -0.30
CA LYS A 43 -2.54 1.70 -1.48
C LYS A 43 -4.01 2.05 -1.69
N VAL A 44 -4.82 2.04 -0.63
CA VAL A 44 -6.23 2.42 -0.71
C VAL A 44 -6.38 3.89 -1.09
N GLU A 45 -5.59 4.78 -0.49
CA GLU A 45 -5.62 6.21 -0.82
C GLU A 45 -5.23 6.47 -2.29
N ILE A 46 -4.20 5.81 -2.79
CA ILE A 46 -3.80 5.88 -4.21
C ILE A 46 -4.91 5.33 -5.11
N GLY A 47 -5.51 4.20 -4.75
CA GLY A 47 -6.63 3.62 -5.49
C GLY A 47 -7.80 4.59 -5.62
N ASN A 48 -8.20 5.23 -4.51
CA ASN A 48 -9.28 6.21 -4.51
C ASN A 48 -8.96 7.41 -5.43
N ARG A 49 -7.72 7.92 -5.38
CA ARG A 49 -7.28 9.03 -6.25
C ARG A 49 -7.28 8.63 -7.73
N PHE A 50 -6.96 7.38 -8.03
CA PHE A 50 -7.03 6.86 -9.39
C PHE A 50 -8.48 6.79 -9.89
N ASP A 51 -9.40 6.31 -9.05
CA ASP A 51 -10.83 6.27 -9.39
C ASP A 51 -11.44 7.67 -9.55
N GLU A 52 -10.98 8.64 -8.75
CA GLU A 52 -11.36 10.05 -8.90
C GLU A 52 -10.85 10.61 -10.24
N LEU A 53 -9.58 10.37 -10.58
CA LEU A 53 -9.01 10.80 -11.87
C LEU A 53 -9.78 10.22 -13.06
N LEU A 54 -10.15 8.94 -13.02
CA LEU A 54 -10.94 8.31 -14.08
C LEU A 54 -12.33 8.96 -14.23
N LYS A 55 -12.94 9.39 -13.12
CA LYS A 55 -14.22 10.12 -13.17
C LYS A 55 -14.04 11.50 -13.77
N GLU A 56 -13.00 12.23 -13.37
CA GLU A 56 -12.66 13.53 -13.94
C GLU A 56 -12.41 13.43 -15.45
N GLU A 57 -11.68 12.40 -15.89
CA GLU A 57 -11.44 12.11 -17.31
C GLU A 57 -12.75 11.85 -18.06
N GLN A 58 -13.62 10.99 -17.55
CA GLN A 58 -14.92 10.71 -18.18
C GLN A 58 -15.81 11.94 -18.26
N GLN A 59 -15.83 12.76 -17.20
CA GLN A 59 -16.55 14.03 -17.19
C GLN A 59 -16.01 14.99 -18.25
N PHE A 60 -14.68 15.14 -18.31
CA PHE A 60 -14.03 15.99 -19.30
C PHE A 60 -14.30 15.54 -20.73
N VAL A 61 -14.20 14.24 -21.04
CA VAL A 61 -14.53 13.70 -22.36
C VAL A 61 -15.99 13.94 -22.71
N THR A 62 -16.91 13.75 -21.76
CA THR A 62 -18.34 14.04 -21.96
C THR A 62 -18.55 15.52 -22.28
N GLU A 63 -17.93 16.43 -21.52
CA GLU A 63 -18.01 17.86 -21.78
C GLU A 63 -17.44 18.26 -23.15
N LEU A 64 -16.37 17.60 -23.61
CA LEU A 64 -15.81 17.82 -24.94
C LEU A 64 -16.77 17.37 -26.04
N ILE A 65 -17.36 16.18 -25.90
CA ILE A 65 -18.34 15.66 -26.86
C ILE A 65 -19.57 16.57 -26.92
N ASP A 66 -20.07 17.02 -25.77
CA ASP A 66 -21.22 17.93 -25.70
C ASP A 66 -20.93 19.29 -26.37
N LYS A 67 -19.68 19.78 -26.29
CA LYS A 67 -19.27 21.08 -26.85
C LYS A 67 -18.90 21.02 -28.33
N TYR A 68 -18.21 19.97 -28.76
CA TYR A 68 -17.57 19.89 -30.08
C TYR A 68 -18.05 18.73 -30.96
N GLY A 69 -18.90 17.84 -30.43
CA GLY A 69 -19.35 16.61 -31.09
C GLY A 69 -18.36 15.46 -30.94
N SER A 70 -18.65 14.31 -31.56
CA SER A 70 -17.68 13.20 -31.64
C SER A 70 -16.44 13.63 -32.42
N GLY A 71 -15.25 13.36 -31.89
CA GLY A 71 -14.00 13.75 -32.51
C GLY A 71 -12.79 13.43 -31.66
N THR A 72 -11.60 13.68 -32.19
CA THR A 72 -10.33 13.46 -31.50
C THR A 72 -9.74 14.81 -31.09
N LEU A 73 -9.47 14.98 -29.79
CA LEU A 73 -8.70 16.11 -29.28
C LEU A 73 -7.21 15.74 -29.23
N ASN A 74 -6.36 16.53 -29.88
CA ASN A 74 -4.93 16.48 -29.62
C ASN A 74 -4.62 17.36 -28.40
N VAL A 75 -4.29 16.74 -27.28
CA VAL A 75 -4.01 17.45 -26.01
C VAL A 75 -2.71 18.25 -26.03
N ASP A 76 -1.78 17.93 -26.93
CA ASP A 76 -0.49 18.64 -27.05
C ASP A 76 -0.61 19.89 -27.93
N THR A 77 -1.45 19.87 -28.97
CA THR A 77 -1.65 21.01 -29.88
C THR A 77 -2.93 21.80 -29.59
N GLY A 78 -3.87 21.22 -28.84
CA GLY A 78 -5.20 21.78 -28.59
C GLY A 78 -6.15 21.70 -29.78
N GLU A 79 -5.76 21.01 -30.86
CA GLU A 79 -6.60 20.88 -32.06
C GLU A 79 -7.65 19.79 -31.89
N PHE A 80 -8.91 20.15 -32.08
CA PHE A 80 -10.03 19.21 -32.08
C PHE A 80 -10.40 18.85 -33.52
N THR A 81 -10.32 17.57 -33.86
CA THR A 81 -10.71 17.04 -35.18
C THR A 81 -12.05 16.31 -35.03
N PRO A 82 -13.19 16.91 -35.43
CA PRO A 82 -14.48 16.24 -35.40
C PRO A 82 -14.50 15.04 -36.36
N GLU A 83 -15.16 13.95 -35.98
CA GLU A 83 -15.26 12.69 -36.74
C GLU A 83 -16.26 12.77 -37.92
N ASN A 84 -16.65 13.96 -38.34
CA ASN A 84 -17.58 14.16 -39.44
C ASN A 84 -16.84 14.17 -40.80
N GLU A 85 -16.53 12.97 -41.33
CA GLU A 85 -16.96 12.47 -42.66
C GLU A 85 -16.69 10.96 -42.80
#